data_AF-A0A7S3MB65-F1
#
_entry.id   AF-A0A7S3MB65-F1
#
_cell.length_a   1.000
_cell.length_b   1.000
_cell.length_c   1.000
_cell.angle_alpha   90.00
_cell.angle_beta   90.00
_cell.angle_gamma   90.00
#
_symmetry.space_group_name_H-M   'P 1'
#
loop_
_entity.id
_entity.type
_entity.pdbx_description
1 polymer ?
#
loop_
_entity_poly.entity_id
_entity_poly.type
_entity_poly.pdbx_seq_one_letter_code
_entity_poly.pdbx_strand_id
1 'polypeptide(L)'
;HKESTGEGSASVGGEKKVKKETLGAISEDAEEEEGDGDESGSEDDNEATQQAAAEAAEEEAEFMESAEVQEDTTVVDTRAKLEYINSVLGMIGSIESAVPKIATMLQSKTTGDVVEALRFFTRAINFKIAGALGLFKSAFSLVWHQDPSIKAEMLLAFSAVYLTDGAGEHAESLGAAEIASNLMHLVKHCDASEVTSMEKIVGEMFHAKQVDEEVIEEVWDKIEHYNHHNNNTTKKSTTTTTATPNGVFVSGITELGACLRIISMIAHSVPGILTTDRVGLIISAGLNPEVLQKGDFSALKAAVLCLQATPALLKQCNTVAERSKYLGSALQVALLEATPVITQILLGTVCGDSEAITREWFSLCEEAMHTLFHIHPAPDRVVSLVLQHMYAHLDTANSSTLSNSAEDNSGASSSERSVCGIARLLFVLGQTSLCSLVYTELVASVAKKYPVKDADASGKTGGDSKKKGSKASAAAKSSTTFKEDEGEVDAMEEEMGAAAAADADQERLLNQVIEQELVLRNLLGKFLPLH
;
A
#
# COMPACT_ATOMS: atom_id res chain seq x y z
N HIS A 1 59.78 -55.58 -9.35
CA HIS A 1 58.88 -56.72 -9.63
C HIS A 1 57.47 -56.16 -9.79
N LYS A 2 56.87 -56.39 -10.97
CA LYS A 2 55.48 -56.17 -11.40
C LYS A 2 54.95 -54.74 -11.60
N GLU A 3 54.83 -54.41 -12.89
CA GLU A 3 53.81 -53.57 -13.52
C GLU A 3 52.38 -54.02 -13.17
N SER A 4 51.44 -53.07 -13.21
CA SER A 4 50.10 -53.27 -13.79
C SER A 4 49.41 -51.91 -13.98
N THR A 5 49.08 -51.64 -15.24
CA THR A 5 48.23 -50.59 -15.83
C THR A 5 46.77 -50.62 -15.35
N GLY A 6 46.07 -49.49 -15.47
CA GLY A 6 44.61 -49.39 -15.36
C GLY A 6 44.10 -47.95 -15.51
N GLU A 7 43.35 -47.69 -16.57
CA GLU A 7 42.91 -46.40 -17.12
C GLU A 7 41.84 -45.65 -16.30
N GLY A 8 41.83 -44.32 -16.45
CA GLY A 8 40.65 -43.53 -16.85
C GLY A 8 39.49 -43.31 -15.87
N SER A 9 39.33 -42.06 -15.42
CA SER A 9 38.03 -41.35 -15.38
C SER A 9 38.19 -39.99 -14.71
N ALA A 10 37.86 -38.95 -15.46
CA ALA A 10 37.70 -37.58 -14.98
C ALA A 10 36.32 -37.39 -14.35
N SER A 11 36.26 -36.64 -13.25
CA SER A 11 35.09 -35.86 -12.79
C SER A 11 35.64 -34.62 -12.09
N VAL A 12 35.70 -33.46 -12.75
CA VAL A 12 34.61 -32.47 -12.95
C VAL A 12 34.03 -31.99 -11.62
N GLY A 13 34.25 -30.70 -11.35
CA GLY A 13 33.20 -29.80 -10.85
C GLY A 13 32.96 -29.79 -9.34
N GLY A 14 33.90 -29.25 -8.57
CA GLY A 14 33.56 -28.64 -7.29
C GLY A 14 32.96 -27.26 -7.52
N GLU A 15 31.65 -27.18 -7.77
CA GLU A 15 30.93 -25.90 -7.77
C GLU A 15 30.97 -25.31 -6.37
N LYS A 16 31.79 -24.26 -6.21
CA LYS A 16 31.69 -23.35 -5.07
C LYS A 16 30.34 -22.64 -5.18
N LYS A 17 29.44 -22.95 -4.24
CA LYS A 17 28.20 -22.21 -3.97
C LYS A 17 28.54 -20.71 -3.80
N VAL A 18 28.35 -19.92 -4.85
CA VAL A 18 28.49 -18.46 -4.79
C VAL A 18 27.29 -17.95 -4.01
N LYS A 19 27.52 -17.46 -2.79
CA LYS A 19 26.50 -16.72 -2.03
C LYS A 19 26.09 -15.52 -2.87
N LYS A 20 24.82 -15.44 -3.23
CA LYS A 20 24.22 -14.29 -3.89
C LYS A 20 24.39 -13.09 -2.96
N GLU A 21 25.08 -12.07 -3.43
CA GLU A 21 24.99 -10.74 -2.81
C GLU A 21 23.54 -10.27 -2.95
N THR A 22 22.97 -9.86 -1.83
CA THR A 22 21.61 -9.34 -1.67
C THR A 22 21.22 -8.41 -2.82
N LEU A 23 20.00 -8.55 -3.35
CA LEU A 23 19.45 -7.66 -4.39
C LEU A 23 19.52 -6.16 -4.03
N GLY A 24 19.66 -5.82 -2.74
CA GLY A 24 19.93 -4.45 -2.27
C GLY A 24 21.29 -3.86 -2.65
N ALA A 25 22.16 -4.62 -3.34
CA ALA A 25 23.41 -4.11 -3.92
C ALA A 25 23.25 -3.69 -5.40
N ILE A 26 22.06 -3.83 -5.99
CA ILE A 26 21.75 -3.25 -7.30
C ILE A 26 21.33 -1.80 -7.04
N SER A 27 22.32 -0.93 -6.85
CA SER A 27 22.11 0.52 -6.74
C SER A 27 21.42 1.03 -7.99
N GLU A 28 20.27 1.68 -7.81
CA GLU A 28 19.53 2.40 -8.86
C GLU A 28 20.13 3.80 -9.16
N ASP A 29 21.30 4.13 -8.62
CA ASP A 29 21.96 5.41 -8.88
C ASP A 29 22.81 5.33 -10.16
N ALA A 30 22.12 5.31 -11.30
CA ALA A 30 22.64 5.98 -12.48
C ALA A 30 22.12 7.41 -12.43
N GLU A 31 22.82 8.28 -11.70
CA GLU A 31 22.66 9.72 -11.85
C GLU A 31 22.89 10.06 -13.33
N GLU A 32 21.83 10.48 -14.03
CA GLU A 32 21.97 11.19 -15.28
C GLU A 32 22.63 12.53 -14.94
N GLU A 33 23.96 12.61 -15.04
CA GLU A 33 24.63 13.88 -15.19
C GLU A 33 24.16 14.51 -16.50
N GLU A 34 23.19 15.42 -16.39
CA GLU A 34 22.92 16.48 -17.36
C GLU A 34 24.18 17.36 -17.45
N GLY A 35 25.15 16.89 -18.24
CA GLY A 35 26.27 17.70 -18.69
C GLY A 35 25.76 18.75 -19.66
N ASP A 36 25.57 19.97 -19.16
CA ASP A 36 25.43 21.19 -19.96
C ASP A 36 26.72 21.40 -20.77
N GLY A 37 26.76 20.77 -21.95
CA GLY A 37 27.85 20.82 -22.91
C GLY A 37 27.55 21.84 -23.98
N ASP A 38 28.08 23.05 -23.79
CA ASP A 38 28.16 24.13 -24.77
C ASP A 38 28.64 23.60 -26.15
N GLU A 39 27.72 23.51 -27.10
CA GLU A 39 27.97 23.10 -28.49
C GLU A 39 28.76 24.18 -29.23
N SER A 40 30.08 24.08 -29.16
CA SER A 40 31.01 24.87 -29.97
C SER A 40 32.34 24.11 -30.16
N GLY A 41 32.27 22.93 -30.78
CA GLY A 41 33.44 22.13 -31.19
C GLY A 41 33.44 21.89 -32.70
N SER A 42 34.52 22.31 -33.36
CA SER A 42 34.77 22.18 -34.81
C SER A 42 34.72 20.73 -35.31
N GLU A 43 34.08 20.50 -36.46
CA GLU A 43 34.01 19.20 -37.15
C GLU A 43 35.39 18.61 -37.49
N ASP A 44 36.45 19.43 -37.57
CA ASP A 44 37.83 19.04 -37.90
C ASP A 44 38.56 18.28 -36.77
N ASP A 45 38.18 18.43 -35.50
CA ASP A 45 38.90 17.79 -34.37
C ASP A 45 38.49 16.31 -34.15
N ASN A 46 37.34 15.90 -34.68
CA ASN A 46 36.82 14.53 -34.55
C ASN A 46 37.44 13.56 -35.58
N GLU A 47 37.76 14.05 -36.78
CA GLU A 47 38.45 13.25 -37.81
C GLU A 47 39.92 12.96 -37.44
N ALA A 48 40.65 13.96 -36.93
CA ALA A 48 42.03 13.79 -36.49
C ALA A 48 42.17 12.81 -35.31
N THR A 49 41.19 12.80 -34.41
CA THR A 49 41.15 11.88 -33.26
C THR A 49 40.80 10.45 -33.68
N GLN A 50 39.89 10.27 -34.65
CA GLN A 50 39.56 8.96 -35.21
C GLN A 50 40.71 8.38 -36.05
N GLN A 51 41.44 9.21 -36.78
CA GLN A 51 42.56 8.78 -37.59
C GLN A 51 43.77 8.36 -36.75
N ALA A 52 44.07 9.09 -35.67
CA ALA A 52 45.11 8.70 -34.71
C ALA A 52 44.76 7.41 -33.95
N ALA A 53 43.49 7.17 -33.65
CA ALA A 53 43.02 5.92 -33.04
C ALA A 53 43.13 4.72 -34.01
N ALA A 54 42.90 4.95 -35.30
CA ALA A 54 43.04 3.92 -36.33
C ALA A 54 44.51 3.57 -36.59
N GLU A 55 45.40 4.55 -36.67
CA GLU A 55 46.85 4.34 -36.82
C GLU A 55 47.44 3.61 -35.60
N ALA A 56 47.02 3.97 -34.38
CA ALA A 56 47.43 3.25 -33.16
C ALA A 56 46.93 1.80 -33.12
N ALA A 57 45.71 1.55 -33.61
CA ALA A 57 45.17 0.18 -33.71
C ALA A 57 45.91 -0.65 -34.79
N GLU A 58 46.38 -0.03 -35.87
CA GLU A 58 47.21 -0.66 -36.89
C GLU A 58 48.61 -0.99 -36.37
N GLU A 59 49.27 -0.07 -35.66
CA GLU A 59 50.57 -0.32 -35.02
C GLU A 59 50.48 -1.42 -33.96
N GLU A 60 49.40 -1.46 -33.17
CA GLU A 60 49.18 -2.51 -32.18
C GLU A 60 48.85 -3.87 -32.83
N ALA A 61 48.14 -3.87 -33.95
CA ALA A 61 47.91 -5.07 -34.75
C ALA A 61 49.21 -5.62 -35.37
N GLU A 62 50.06 -4.77 -35.94
CA GLU A 62 51.38 -5.15 -36.48
C GLU A 62 52.34 -5.66 -35.39
N PHE A 63 52.40 -4.98 -34.23
CA PHE A 63 53.21 -5.43 -33.10
C PHE A 63 52.76 -6.79 -32.56
N MET A 64 51.45 -7.03 -32.51
CA MET A 64 50.88 -8.32 -32.11
C MET A 64 51.03 -9.44 -33.16
N GLU A 65 51.36 -9.11 -34.41
CA GLU A 65 51.66 -10.07 -35.48
C GLU A 65 53.16 -10.44 -35.56
N SER A 66 54.00 -9.76 -34.78
CA SER A 66 55.43 -10.05 -34.69
C SER A 66 55.71 -11.47 -34.16
N ALA A 67 56.74 -12.12 -34.72
CA ALA A 67 57.08 -13.52 -34.42
C ALA A 67 57.46 -13.75 -32.95
N GLU A 68 58.01 -12.74 -32.26
CA GLU A 68 58.36 -12.80 -30.83
C GLU A 68 57.13 -12.83 -29.93
N VAL A 69 56.02 -12.21 -30.35
CA VAL A 69 54.75 -12.15 -29.60
C VAL A 69 53.87 -13.38 -29.85
N GLN A 70 53.96 -13.99 -31.03
CA GLN A 70 53.24 -15.23 -31.36
C GLN A 70 53.84 -16.48 -30.70
N GLU A 71 55.15 -16.49 -30.39
CA GLU A 71 55.79 -17.60 -29.67
C GLU A 71 55.57 -17.55 -28.15
N ASP A 72 55.25 -16.38 -27.60
CA ASP A 72 54.93 -16.25 -26.18
C ASP A 72 53.51 -16.74 -25.89
N THR A 73 53.43 -17.97 -25.41
CA THR A 73 52.18 -18.65 -25.00
C THR A 73 51.35 -17.82 -24.03
N THR A 74 51.99 -16.98 -23.21
CA THR A 74 51.25 -16.12 -22.27
C THR A 74 50.52 -14.98 -22.96
N VAL A 75 51.12 -14.39 -24.00
CA VAL A 75 50.53 -13.28 -24.76
C VAL A 75 49.38 -13.76 -25.64
N VAL A 76 49.54 -14.92 -26.30
CA VAL A 76 48.48 -15.56 -27.09
C VAL A 76 47.27 -15.92 -26.20
N ASP A 77 47.51 -16.48 -25.02
CA ASP A 77 46.44 -16.80 -24.06
C ASP A 77 45.72 -15.53 -23.54
N THR A 78 46.45 -14.43 -23.30
CA THR A 78 45.83 -13.16 -22.90
C THR A 78 45.03 -12.51 -24.03
N ARG A 79 45.51 -12.58 -25.27
CA ARG A 79 44.80 -12.06 -26.46
C ARG A 79 43.50 -12.80 -26.70
N ALA A 80 43.52 -14.13 -26.64
CA ALA A 80 42.30 -14.94 -26.78
C ALA A 80 41.27 -14.64 -25.67
N LYS A 81 41.73 -14.37 -24.43
CA LYS A 81 40.85 -13.92 -23.34
C LYS A 81 40.27 -12.53 -23.60
N LEU A 82 41.07 -11.58 -24.10
CA LEU A 82 40.59 -10.24 -24.45
C LEU A 82 39.56 -10.28 -25.58
N GLU A 83 39.80 -11.06 -26.63
CA GLU A 83 38.86 -11.23 -27.73
C GLU A 83 37.54 -11.86 -27.26
N TYR A 84 37.63 -12.86 -26.38
CA TYR A 84 36.46 -13.45 -25.73
C TYR A 84 35.69 -12.42 -24.90
N ILE A 85 36.38 -11.63 -24.05
CA ILE A 85 35.75 -10.60 -23.22
C ILE A 85 35.08 -9.53 -24.11
N ASN A 86 35.74 -9.07 -25.17
CA ASN A 86 35.16 -8.09 -26.10
C ASN A 86 33.94 -8.64 -26.84
N SER A 87 33.97 -9.90 -27.25
CA SER A 87 32.81 -10.57 -27.87
C SER A 87 31.64 -10.69 -26.88
N VAL A 88 31.92 -11.02 -25.62
CA VAL A 88 30.91 -11.09 -24.55
C VAL A 88 30.33 -9.70 -24.25
N LEU A 89 31.16 -8.66 -24.18
CA LEU A 89 30.69 -7.29 -23.98
C LEU A 89 29.80 -6.83 -25.15
N GLY A 90 30.17 -7.16 -26.39
CA GLY A 90 29.32 -6.88 -27.56
C GLY A 90 27.97 -7.61 -27.52
N MET A 91 27.94 -8.84 -27.01
CA MET A 91 26.70 -9.58 -26.78
C MET A 91 25.84 -8.94 -25.69
N ILE A 92 26.44 -8.55 -24.56
CA ILE A 92 25.73 -7.89 -23.45
C ILE A 92 25.13 -6.57 -23.95
N GLY A 93 25.91 -5.72 -24.62
CA GLY A 93 25.41 -4.45 -25.18
C GLY A 93 24.30 -4.65 -26.21
N SER A 94 24.34 -5.73 -26.99
CA SER A 94 23.26 -6.08 -27.92
C SER A 94 21.97 -6.47 -27.17
N ILE A 95 22.08 -7.18 -26.04
CA ILE A 95 20.92 -7.55 -25.22
C ILE A 95 20.36 -6.31 -24.51
N GLU A 96 21.20 -5.46 -23.94
CA GLU A 96 20.81 -4.20 -23.29
C GLU A 96 20.06 -3.28 -24.27
N SER A 97 20.52 -3.18 -25.53
CA SER A 97 19.81 -2.43 -26.58
C SER A 97 18.46 -3.07 -26.97
N ALA A 98 18.28 -4.37 -26.75
CA ALA A 98 17.02 -5.08 -27.01
C ALA A 98 16.01 -4.97 -25.85
N VAL A 99 16.46 -4.76 -24.62
CA VAL A 99 15.62 -4.68 -23.40
C VAL A 99 14.46 -3.67 -23.55
N PRO A 100 14.67 -2.42 -23.99
CA PRO A 100 13.57 -1.46 -24.20
C PRO A 100 12.58 -1.90 -25.28
N LYS A 101 13.06 -2.57 -26.33
CA LYS A 101 12.21 -3.07 -27.42
C LYS A 101 11.31 -4.19 -26.91
N ILE A 102 11.84 -5.10 -26.10
CA ILE A 102 11.07 -6.20 -25.50
C ILE A 102 10.09 -5.67 -24.45
N ALA A 103 10.40 -4.56 -23.75
CA ALA A 103 9.43 -3.91 -22.87
C ALA A 103 8.15 -3.49 -23.62
N THR A 104 8.25 -3.04 -24.88
CA THR A 104 7.06 -2.72 -25.69
C THR A 104 6.18 -3.95 -25.97
N MET A 105 6.76 -5.15 -25.94
CA MET A 105 6.02 -6.41 -26.14
C MET A 105 5.13 -6.75 -24.93
N LEU A 106 5.44 -6.25 -23.73
CA LEU A 106 4.57 -6.41 -22.56
C LEU A 106 3.19 -5.74 -22.76
N GLN A 107 3.10 -4.77 -23.67
CA GLN A 107 1.86 -4.08 -24.04
C GLN A 107 1.23 -4.65 -25.32
N SER A 108 1.74 -5.78 -25.84
CA SER A 108 1.19 -6.41 -27.03
C SER A 108 -0.22 -6.96 -26.79
N LYS A 109 -1.02 -7.00 -27.85
CA LYS A 109 -2.35 -7.64 -27.83
C LYS A 109 -2.26 -9.16 -27.89
N THR A 110 -1.11 -9.70 -28.28
CA THR A 110 -0.90 -11.14 -28.42
C THR A 110 -0.42 -11.71 -27.09
N THR A 111 -1.19 -12.63 -26.50
CA THR A 111 -0.82 -13.32 -25.25
C THR A 111 0.59 -13.93 -25.30
N GLY A 112 0.96 -14.54 -26.43
CA GLY A 112 2.29 -15.15 -26.60
C GLY A 112 3.44 -14.17 -26.50
N ASP A 113 3.29 -12.95 -27.04
CA ASP A 113 4.31 -11.91 -26.99
C ASP A 113 4.55 -11.46 -25.54
N VAL A 114 3.47 -11.27 -24.77
CA VAL A 114 3.52 -10.84 -23.37
C VAL A 114 4.16 -11.92 -22.49
N VAL A 115 3.75 -13.18 -22.65
CA VAL A 115 4.29 -14.32 -21.89
C VAL A 115 5.78 -14.51 -22.17
N GLU A 116 6.21 -14.45 -23.43
CA GLU A 116 7.63 -14.64 -23.76
C GLU A 116 8.48 -13.43 -23.34
N ALA A 117 7.92 -12.22 -23.41
CA ALA A 117 8.57 -11.02 -22.86
C ALA A 117 8.79 -11.15 -21.33
N LEU A 118 7.80 -11.64 -20.57
CA LEU A 118 7.93 -11.89 -19.13
C LEU A 118 9.05 -12.90 -18.82
N ARG A 119 9.14 -13.98 -19.61
CA ARG A 119 10.23 -14.97 -19.48
C ARG A 119 11.58 -14.38 -19.80
N PHE A 120 11.66 -13.55 -20.83
CA PHE A 120 12.88 -12.81 -21.16
C PHE A 120 13.32 -11.94 -19.97
N PHE A 121 12.43 -11.11 -19.42
CA PHE A 121 12.75 -10.25 -18.27
C PHE A 121 13.19 -11.05 -17.06
N THR A 122 12.50 -12.15 -16.75
CA THR A 122 12.87 -13.04 -15.65
C THR A 122 14.29 -13.57 -15.80
N ARG A 123 14.70 -13.99 -17.00
CA ARG A 123 16.08 -14.44 -17.27
C ARG A 123 17.06 -13.28 -17.24
N ALA A 124 16.74 -12.16 -17.89
CA ALA A 124 17.60 -10.99 -17.94
C ALA A 124 17.94 -10.44 -16.54
N ILE A 125 16.96 -10.41 -15.64
CA ILE A 125 17.17 -9.98 -14.24
C ILE A 125 18.04 -10.99 -13.49
N ASN A 126 17.84 -12.29 -13.71
CA ASN A 126 18.68 -13.31 -13.09
C ASN A 126 20.14 -13.26 -13.57
N PHE A 127 20.38 -12.84 -14.82
CA PHE A 127 21.71 -12.53 -15.35
C PHE A 127 22.23 -11.14 -14.98
N LYS A 128 21.45 -10.35 -14.22
CA LYS A 128 21.79 -8.97 -13.80
C LYS A 128 22.07 -8.03 -14.98
N ILE A 129 21.31 -8.16 -16.07
CA ILE A 129 21.39 -7.26 -17.23
C ILE A 129 20.89 -5.87 -16.82
N ALA A 130 21.63 -4.82 -17.17
CA ALA A 130 21.27 -3.45 -16.82
C ALA A 130 19.93 -3.03 -17.44
N GLY A 131 19.16 -2.20 -16.72
CA GLY A 131 17.86 -1.70 -17.17
C GLY A 131 16.70 -2.72 -17.18
N ALA A 132 16.97 -4.02 -17.08
CA ALA A 132 15.93 -5.05 -17.10
C ALA A 132 15.00 -4.99 -15.89
N LEU A 133 15.56 -4.75 -14.69
CA LEU A 133 14.78 -4.67 -13.45
C LEU A 133 13.84 -3.45 -13.42
N GLY A 134 14.33 -2.29 -13.87
CA GLY A 134 13.54 -1.06 -13.93
C GLY A 134 12.31 -1.21 -14.84
N LEU A 135 12.50 -1.80 -16.03
CA LEU A 135 11.38 -2.02 -16.96
C LEU A 135 10.46 -3.15 -16.53
N PHE A 136 10.94 -4.13 -15.76
CA PHE A 136 10.10 -5.21 -15.24
C PHE A 136 9.04 -4.74 -14.25
N LYS A 137 9.28 -3.66 -13.49
CA LYS A 137 8.27 -3.09 -12.58
C LYS A 137 6.99 -2.67 -13.32
N SER A 138 7.13 -2.16 -14.55
CA SER A 138 5.98 -1.81 -15.42
C SER A 138 5.09 -3.03 -15.75
N ALA A 139 5.65 -4.23 -15.71
CA ALA A 139 4.93 -5.48 -15.93
C ALA A 139 3.99 -5.84 -14.77
N PHE A 140 4.14 -5.25 -13.57
CA PHE A 140 3.29 -5.55 -12.41
C PHE A 140 1.81 -5.30 -12.73
N SER A 141 1.51 -4.30 -13.56
CA SER A 141 0.16 -3.99 -14.03
C SER A 141 -0.53 -5.17 -14.75
N LEU A 142 0.22 -6.14 -15.27
CA LEU A 142 -0.32 -7.32 -15.95
C LEU A 142 -1.08 -8.27 -15.02
N VAL A 143 -0.92 -8.16 -13.70
CA VAL A 143 -1.75 -8.91 -12.73
C VAL A 143 -3.25 -8.57 -12.85
N TRP A 144 -3.58 -7.42 -13.44
CA TRP A 144 -4.96 -7.00 -13.69
C TRP A 144 -5.54 -7.54 -15.00
N HIS A 145 -4.72 -8.16 -15.85
CA HIS A 145 -5.13 -8.62 -17.17
C HIS A 145 -6.20 -9.71 -17.10
N GLN A 146 -7.15 -9.74 -18.05
CA GLN A 146 -8.26 -10.71 -18.00
C GLN A 146 -7.81 -12.14 -18.33
N ASP A 147 -6.77 -12.29 -19.15
CA ASP A 147 -6.20 -13.58 -19.54
C ASP A 147 -5.51 -14.27 -18.35
N PRO A 148 -5.95 -15.47 -17.94
CA PRO A 148 -5.33 -16.21 -16.84
C PRO A 148 -3.88 -16.62 -17.14
N SER A 149 -3.51 -16.80 -18.42
CA SER A 149 -2.17 -17.22 -18.83
C SER A 149 -1.13 -16.13 -18.53
N ILE A 150 -1.47 -14.88 -18.83
CA ILE A 150 -0.62 -13.71 -18.54
C ILE A 150 -0.47 -13.52 -17.02
N LYS A 151 -1.57 -13.62 -16.28
CA LYS A 151 -1.54 -13.54 -14.81
C LYS A 151 -0.64 -14.60 -14.19
N ALA A 152 -0.82 -15.86 -14.60
CA ALA A 152 -0.02 -16.97 -14.10
C ALA A 152 1.47 -16.78 -14.39
N GLU A 153 1.82 -16.37 -15.62
CA GLU A 153 3.22 -16.11 -15.97
C GLU A 153 3.78 -14.91 -15.20
N MET A 154 2.99 -13.85 -14.94
CA MET A 154 3.42 -12.70 -14.13
C MET A 154 3.72 -13.10 -12.68
N LEU A 155 2.89 -13.93 -12.06
CA LEU A 155 3.13 -14.45 -10.70
C LEU A 155 4.39 -15.33 -10.66
N LEU A 156 4.60 -16.17 -11.68
CA LEU A 156 5.80 -17.00 -11.81
C LEU A 156 7.05 -16.14 -11.98
N ALA A 157 7.01 -15.14 -12.85
CA ALA A 157 8.10 -14.18 -13.06
C ALA A 157 8.45 -13.44 -11.78
N PHE A 158 7.44 -12.95 -11.04
CA PHE A 158 7.64 -12.29 -9.76
C PHE A 158 8.29 -13.22 -8.72
N SER A 159 7.80 -14.45 -8.61
CA SER A 159 8.38 -15.47 -7.73
C SER A 159 9.84 -15.75 -8.09
N ALA A 160 10.14 -15.90 -9.39
CA ALA A 160 11.47 -16.22 -9.89
C ALA A 160 12.50 -15.10 -9.67
N VAL A 161 12.04 -13.85 -9.54
CA VAL A 161 12.90 -12.68 -9.35
C VAL A 161 13.10 -12.38 -7.86
N TYR A 162 12.05 -12.43 -7.06
CA TYR A 162 12.06 -11.92 -5.68
C TYR A 162 12.06 -13.00 -4.59
N LEU A 163 11.56 -14.22 -4.89
CA LEU A 163 11.37 -15.29 -3.90
C LEU A 163 12.31 -16.49 -4.07
N THR A 164 12.94 -16.67 -5.24
CA THR A 164 13.84 -17.80 -5.51
C THR A 164 15.26 -17.36 -5.83
N ASP A 165 16.20 -18.31 -5.74
CA ASP A 165 17.61 -18.06 -6.07
C ASP A 165 17.84 -17.77 -7.58
N GLY A 166 16.91 -18.17 -8.45
CA GLY A 166 16.78 -17.72 -9.84
C GLY A 166 15.68 -18.43 -10.64
N ALA A 167 15.83 -18.49 -11.98
CA ALA A 167 14.85 -19.07 -12.92
C ALA A 167 15.23 -20.47 -13.48
N GLY A 168 16.10 -21.21 -12.79
CA GLY A 168 16.46 -22.58 -13.19
C GLY A 168 15.36 -23.60 -12.86
N GLU A 169 15.36 -24.75 -13.54
CA GLU A 169 14.44 -25.88 -13.24
C GLU A 169 14.59 -26.44 -11.79
N HIS A 170 15.64 -26.04 -11.08
CA HIS A 170 15.94 -26.41 -9.70
C HIS A 170 16.06 -25.20 -8.75
N ALA A 171 15.41 -24.08 -9.08
CA ALA A 171 15.46 -22.90 -8.22
C ALA A 171 14.90 -23.21 -6.83
N GLU A 172 15.70 -22.99 -5.79
CA GLU A 172 15.28 -23.13 -4.39
C GLU A 172 14.66 -21.81 -3.91
N SER A 173 13.67 -21.91 -3.02
CA SER A 173 13.12 -20.72 -2.35
C SER A 173 14.18 -20.09 -1.46
N LEU A 174 14.31 -18.77 -1.52
CA LEU A 174 15.20 -18.00 -0.66
C LEU A 174 14.77 -18.14 0.80
N GLY A 175 15.68 -17.88 1.74
CA GLY A 175 15.33 -17.86 3.15
C GLY A 175 14.33 -16.74 3.48
N ALA A 176 13.45 -16.96 4.46
CA ALA A 176 12.40 -16.02 4.83
C ALA A 176 12.90 -14.57 5.08
N ALA A 177 14.06 -14.43 5.73
CA ALA A 177 14.72 -13.13 5.96
C ALA A 177 15.20 -12.42 4.69
N GLU A 178 15.65 -13.17 3.70
CA GLU A 178 16.08 -12.61 2.42
C GLU A 178 14.87 -12.19 1.58
N ILE A 179 13.80 -12.99 1.57
CA ILE A 179 12.53 -12.64 0.92
C ILE A 179 11.95 -11.37 1.55
N ALA A 180 11.88 -11.30 2.88
CA ALA A 180 11.39 -10.13 3.59
C ALA A 180 12.21 -8.87 3.23
N SER A 181 13.54 -8.98 3.19
CA SER A 181 14.42 -7.88 2.80
C SER A 181 14.24 -7.46 1.34
N ASN A 182 14.06 -8.42 0.43
CA ASN A 182 13.83 -8.14 -0.99
C ASN A 182 12.50 -7.41 -1.20
N LEU A 183 11.43 -7.86 -0.54
CA LEU A 183 10.13 -7.20 -0.58
C LEU A 183 10.18 -5.79 0.02
N MET A 184 10.91 -5.60 1.13
CA MET A 184 11.09 -4.28 1.73
C MET A 184 11.85 -3.34 0.80
N HIS A 185 12.89 -3.83 0.14
CA HIS A 185 13.62 -3.05 -0.86
C HIS A 185 12.70 -2.69 -2.02
N LEU A 186 11.95 -3.66 -2.55
CA LEU A 186 11.03 -3.43 -3.66
C LEU A 186 9.99 -2.34 -3.35
N VAL A 187 9.38 -2.37 -2.17
CA VAL A 187 8.40 -1.35 -1.73
C VAL A 187 8.99 0.05 -1.74
N LYS A 188 10.27 0.21 -1.37
CA LYS A 188 10.94 1.52 -1.34
C LYS A 188 11.15 2.12 -2.73
N HIS A 189 11.24 1.29 -3.76
CA HIS A 189 11.59 1.66 -5.12
C HIS A 189 10.42 1.52 -6.11
N CYS A 190 9.19 1.35 -5.62
CA CYS A 190 7.99 1.27 -6.46
C CYS A 190 7.16 2.55 -6.40
N ASP A 191 6.55 2.90 -7.54
CA ASP A 191 5.58 3.99 -7.61
C ASP A 191 4.21 3.60 -7.00
N ALA A 192 3.30 4.56 -6.87
CA ALA A 192 1.98 4.29 -6.28
C ALA A 192 1.15 3.24 -7.06
N SER A 193 1.32 3.17 -8.39
CA SER A 193 0.57 2.27 -9.26
C SER A 193 1.12 0.84 -9.24
N GLU A 194 2.44 0.71 -9.16
CA GLU A 194 3.23 -0.50 -8.99
C GLU A 194 3.00 -1.07 -7.60
N VAL A 195 2.97 -0.24 -6.56
CA VAL A 195 2.61 -0.62 -5.19
C VAL A 195 1.21 -1.24 -5.15
N THR A 196 0.24 -0.65 -5.84
CA THR A 196 -1.13 -1.21 -5.92
C THR A 196 -1.17 -2.55 -6.65
N SER A 197 -0.37 -2.69 -7.70
CA SER A 197 -0.28 -3.96 -8.45
C SER A 197 0.46 -5.03 -7.65
N MET A 198 1.51 -4.64 -6.93
CA MET A 198 2.28 -5.50 -6.03
C MET A 198 1.41 -6.00 -4.87
N GLU A 199 0.53 -5.17 -4.32
CA GLU A 199 -0.43 -5.58 -3.29
C GLU A 199 -1.26 -6.78 -3.75
N LYS A 200 -1.76 -6.73 -4.99
CA LYS A 200 -2.51 -7.84 -5.58
C LYS A 200 -1.63 -9.06 -5.83
N ILE A 201 -0.41 -8.88 -6.35
CA ILE A 201 0.54 -9.98 -6.59
C ILE A 201 0.84 -10.71 -5.28
N VAL A 202 1.28 -9.99 -4.25
CA VAL A 202 1.61 -10.55 -2.93
C VAL A 202 0.38 -11.22 -2.31
N GLY A 203 -0.80 -10.62 -2.46
CA GLY A 203 -2.07 -11.21 -2.03
C GLY A 203 -2.36 -12.55 -2.70
N GLU A 204 -2.23 -12.65 -4.03
CA GLU A 204 -2.44 -13.90 -4.79
C GLU A 204 -1.40 -14.96 -4.42
N MET A 205 -0.13 -14.57 -4.24
CA MET A 205 0.95 -15.48 -3.84
C MET A 205 0.77 -16.04 -2.43
N PHE A 206 0.24 -15.24 -1.50
CA PHE A 206 -0.09 -15.71 -0.17
C PHE A 206 -1.23 -16.74 -0.19
N HIS A 207 -2.27 -16.52 -1.01
CA HIS A 207 -3.33 -17.52 -1.23
C HIS A 207 -2.79 -18.81 -1.87
N ALA A 208 -1.79 -18.69 -2.75
CA ALA A 208 -1.11 -19.81 -3.37
C ALA A 208 -0.13 -20.54 -2.42
N LYS A 209 0.05 -20.06 -1.18
CA LYS A 209 1.05 -20.56 -0.20
C LYS A 209 2.48 -20.56 -0.74
N GLN A 210 2.79 -19.60 -1.61
CA GLN A 210 4.15 -19.39 -2.11
C GLN A 210 4.94 -18.42 -1.20
N VAL A 211 4.23 -17.56 -0.48
CA VAL A 211 4.77 -16.76 0.62
C VAL A 211 4.37 -17.47 1.92
N ASP A 212 5.33 -18.13 2.54
CA ASP A 212 5.11 -18.83 3.81
C ASP A 212 4.86 -17.85 4.95
N GLU A 213 4.11 -18.31 5.96
CA GLU A 213 3.84 -17.55 7.19
C GLU A 213 5.14 -17.14 7.90
N GLU A 214 6.22 -17.90 7.70
CA GLU A 214 7.58 -17.57 8.18
C GLU A 214 8.11 -16.23 7.65
N VAL A 215 7.80 -15.87 6.40
CA VAL A 215 8.21 -14.57 5.82
C VAL A 215 7.50 -13.42 6.53
N ILE A 216 6.23 -13.62 6.90
CA ILE A 216 5.43 -12.62 7.60
C ILE A 216 5.93 -12.46 9.03
N GLU A 217 6.23 -13.56 9.72
CA GLU A 217 6.79 -13.55 11.07
C GLU A 217 8.11 -12.80 11.13
N GLU A 218 8.98 -12.97 10.13
CA GLU A 218 10.22 -12.19 10.04
C GLU A 218 9.98 -10.68 9.80
N VAL A 219 8.95 -10.30 9.03
CA VAL A 219 8.55 -8.89 8.90
C VAL A 219 8.02 -8.35 10.23
N TRP A 220 7.28 -9.16 10.99
CA TRP A 220 6.83 -8.80 12.33
C TRP A 220 7.98 -8.63 13.31
N ASP A 221 8.96 -9.53 13.31
CA ASP A 221 10.14 -9.47 14.16
C ASP A 221 10.95 -8.19 13.91
N LYS A 222 11.06 -7.77 12.64
CA LYS A 222 11.66 -6.48 12.28
C LYS A 222 10.88 -5.31 12.87
N ILE A 223 9.55 -5.30 12.80
CA ILE A 223 8.70 -4.25 13.40
C ILE A 223 8.88 -4.21 14.93
N GLU A 224 8.93 -5.38 15.57
CA GLU A 224 9.15 -5.48 17.02
C GLU A 224 10.53 -4.97 17.42
N HIS A 225 11.58 -5.31 16.68
CA HIS A 225 12.92 -4.79 16.91
C HIS A 225 12.97 -3.26 16.76
N TYR A 226 12.31 -2.70 15.75
CA TYR A 226 12.17 -1.24 15.59
C TYR A 226 11.47 -0.59 16.78
N ASN A 227 10.37 -1.19 17.26
CA ASN A 227 9.65 -0.70 18.42
C ASN A 227 10.53 -0.71 19.69
N HIS A 228 11.26 -1.80 19.92
CA HIS A 228 12.20 -1.89 21.05
C HIS A 228 13.35 -0.90 20.96
N HIS A 229 13.88 -0.65 19.76
CA HIS A 229 14.93 0.34 19.56
C HIS A 229 14.43 1.74 19.96
N ASN A 230 13.26 2.15 19.47
CA ASN A 230 12.66 3.45 19.83
C ASN A 230 12.35 3.56 21.34
N ASN A 231 11.83 2.49 21.94
CA ASN A 231 11.55 2.47 23.39
C ASN A 231 12.82 2.48 24.28
N ASN A 232 13.98 2.08 23.74
CA ASN A 232 15.24 2.09 24.47
C ASN A 232 16.00 3.41 24.31
N THR A 233 15.90 4.08 23.16
CA THR A 233 16.48 5.41 22.95
C THR A 233 15.80 6.46 23.82
N THR A 234 14.47 6.37 23.99
CA THR A 234 13.71 7.24 24.91
C THR A 234 14.12 7.11 26.36
N LYS A 235 14.39 5.89 26.85
CA LYS A 235 14.86 5.66 28.22
C LYS A 235 16.25 6.25 28.50
N LYS A 236 17.09 6.43 27.47
CA LYS A 236 18.46 6.96 27.61
C LYS A 236 18.55 8.49 27.45
N SER A 237 17.51 9.13 26.92
CA SER A 237 17.47 10.58 26.61
C SER A 237 16.97 11.47 27.76
N THR A 238 16.64 10.91 28.94
CA THR A 238 16.12 11.69 30.09
C THR A 238 17.16 12.49 30.86
N THR A 239 18.42 12.55 30.42
CA THR A 239 19.41 13.47 31.00
C THR A 239 20.14 14.24 29.91
N THR A 240 19.72 15.49 29.75
CA THR A 240 20.46 16.59 29.10
C THR A 240 20.50 16.52 27.57
N THR A 241 19.76 17.42 26.90
CA THR A 241 20.29 18.52 26.08
C THR A 241 19.21 19.06 25.14
N THR A 242 18.99 20.36 25.23
CA THR A 242 18.30 21.30 24.32
C THR A 242 17.65 20.72 23.07
N ALA A 243 16.32 20.76 23.05
CA ALA A 243 15.51 20.65 21.85
C ALA A 243 15.89 21.77 20.85
N THR A 244 16.53 21.39 19.75
CA THR A 244 16.38 22.12 18.48
C THR A 244 15.06 21.67 17.85
N PRO A 245 14.08 22.57 17.66
CA PRO A 245 12.71 22.22 17.25
C PRO A 245 12.55 22.05 15.72
N ASN A 246 13.61 21.71 14.99
CA ASN A 246 13.53 21.49 13.55
C ASN A 246 13.69 19.99 13.30
N GLY A 247 12.56 19.28 13.34
CA GLY A 247 12.48 17.90 12.86
C GLY A 247 12.94 17.86 11.41
N VAL A 248 14.01 17.11 11.15
CA VAL A 248 14.45 16.83 9.78
C VAL A 248 13.34 15.99 9.14
N PHE A 249 12.72 16.56 8.12
CA PHE A 249 11.74 15.86 7.32
C PHE A 249 12.38 14.63 6.67
N VAL A 250 11.90 13.44 7.01
CA VAL A 250 12.37 12.19 6.40
C VAL A 250 11.60 11.97 5.11
N SER A 251 12.22 12.33 3.98
CA SER A 251 11.68 12.03 2.65
C SER A 251 11.94 10.58 2.29
N GLY A 252 10.93 9.91 1.72
CA GLY A 252 11.00 8.51 1.26
C GLY A 252 10.43 7.48 2.23
N ILE A 253 10.38 6.23 1.79
CA ILE A 253 9.83 5.11 2.57
C ILE A 253 10.89 4.60 3.55
N THR A 254 10.62 4.73 4.85
CA THR A 254 11.51 4.23 5.90
C THR A 254 11.45 2.71 5.98
N GLU A 255 12.41 2.09 6.69
CA GLU A 255 12.36 0.65 6.91
C GLU A 255 11.09 0.21 7.66
N LEU A 256 10.68 0.97 8.68
CA LEU A 256 9.43 0.75 9.38
C LEU A 256 8.23 0.91 8.43
N GLY A 257 8.23 1.96 7.59
CA GLY A 257 7.19 2.18 6.59
C GLY A 257 7.10 1.05 5.56
N ALA A 258 8.23 0.53 5.10
CA ALA A 258 8.28 -0.61 4.18
C ALA A 258 7.71 -1.89 4.82
N CYS A 259 8.11 -2.21 6.05
CA CYS A 259 7.57 -3.36 6.79
C CYS A 259 6.05 -3.25 6.95
N LEU A 260 5.56 -2.11 7.47
CA LEU A 260 4.13 -1.89 7.68
C LEU A 260 3.36 -1.90 6.36
N ARG A 261 3.96 -1.40 5.27
CA ARG A 261 3.30 -1.41 3.96
C ARG A 261 3.12 -2.82 3.43
N ILE A 262 4.12 -3.70 3.57
CA ILE A 262 3.99 -5.13 3.24
C ILE A 262 2.87 -5.76 4.05
N ILE A 263 2.85 -5.54 5.37
CA ILE A 263 1.79 -6.08 6.24
C ILE A 263 0.41 -5.59 5.80
N SER A 264 0.26 -4.31 5.47
CA SER A 264 -0.98 -3.76 4.93
C SER A 264 -1.41 -4.48 3.64
N MET A 265 -0.48 -4.71 2.70
CA MET A 265 -0.78 -5.40 1.43
C MET A 265 -1.35 -6.80 1.66
N ILE A 266 -0.69 -7.57 2.53
CA ILE A 266 -1.12 -8.94 2.82
C ILE A 266 -2.44 -8.91 3.60
N ALA A 267 -2.59 -7.98 4.57
CA ALA A 267 -3.79 -7.88 5.40
C ALA A 267 -5.06 -7.52 4.60
N HIS A 268 -4.97 -6.70 3.55
CA HIS A 268 -6.12 -6.43 2.68
C HIS A 268 -6.62 -7.67 1.93
N SER A 269 -5.71 -8.57 1.59
CA SER A 269 -6.04 -9.86 0.96
C SER A 269 -6.46 -10.92 1.98
N VAL A 270 -5.79 -10.97 3.13
CA VAL A 270 -6.06 -11.90 4.23
C VAL A 270 -6.09 -11.16 5.57
N PRO A 271 -7.27 -10.69 6.02
CA PRO A 271 -7.40 -9.97 7.28
C PRO A 271 -7.04 -10.78 8.53
N GLY A 272 -6.95 -12.11 8.42
CA GLY A 272 -6.70 -13.03 9.54
C GLY A 272 -5.33 -12.87 10.20
N ILE A 273 -4.38 -12.21 9.54
CA ILE A 273 -3.01 -11.98 10.03
C ILE A 273 -2.99 -10.92 11.14
N LEU A 274 -4.00 -10.04 11.17
CA LEU A 274 -4.13 -8.95 12.14
C LEU A 274 -4.81 -9.44 13.42
N THR A 275 -4.08 -10.20 14.24
CA THR A 275 -4.51 -10.54 15.59
C THR A 275 -4.49 -9.32 16.50
N THR A 276 -5.18 -9.37 17.64
CA THR A 276 -5.25 -8.25 18.59
C THR A 276 -3.87 -7.76 19.04
N ASP A 277 -2.94 -8.68 19.31
CA ASP A 277 -1.59 -8.33 19.73
C ASP A 277 -0.79 -7.66 18.60
N ARG A 278 -0.95 -8.13 17.36
CA ARG A 278 -0.32 -7.51 16.18
C ARG A 278 -0.88 -6.13 15.87
N VAL A 279 -2.18 -5.90 16.09
CA VAL A 279 -2.79 -4.55 16.00
C VAL A 279 -2.19 -3.64 17.07
N GLY A 280 -2.04 -4.11 18.31
CA GLY A 280 -1.34 -3.35 19.36
C GLY A 280 0.12 -3.04 19.01
N LEU A 281 0.82 -3.97 18.36
CA LEU A 281 2.17 -3.75 17.86
C LEU A 281 2.21 -2.67 16.77
N ILE A 282 1.30 -2.69 15.80
CA ILE A 282 1.20 -1.65 14.76
C ILE A 282 0.99 -0.27 15.39
N ILE A 283 0.11 -0.18 16.38
CA ILE A 283 -0.19 1.10 17.04
C ILE A 283 1.03 1.60 17.83
N SER A 284 1.66 0.73 18.63
CA SER A 284 2.84 1.11 19.42
C SER A 284 4.08 1.42 18.57
N ALA A 285 4.28 0.70 17.47
CA ALA A 285 5.44 0.88 16.59
C ALA A 285 5.24 2.01 15.57
N GLY A 286 4.10 2.03 14.86
CA GLY A 286 3.83 2.92 13.73
C GLY A 286 3.05 4.18 14.10
N LEU A 287 2.06 4.08 15.00
CA LEU A 287 1.26 5.22 15.47
C LEU A 287 1.75 5.72 16.82
N ASN A 288 3.04 6.04 16.93
CA ASN A 288 3.59 6.66 18.13
C ASN A 288 3.88 8.17 17.90
N PRO A 289 3.91 8.97 18.99
CA PRO A 289 4.22 10.40 18.88
C PRO A 289 5.63 10.69 18.32
N GLU A 290 6.57 9.76 18.43
CA GLU A 290 7.95 9.95 17.95
C GLU A 290 8.04 9.89 16.43
N VAL A 291 7.39 8.92 15.80
CA VAL A 291 7.30 8.78 14.33
C VAL A 291 6.60 10.03 13.77
N LEU A 292 5.57 10.53 14.47
CA LEU A 292 4.92 11.79 14.12
C LEU A 292 5.86 13.00 14.24
N GLN A 293 6.66 13.09 15.30
CA GLN A 293 7.65 14.16 15.48
C GLN A 293 8.81 14.09 14.47
N LYS A 294 9.21 12.89 14.07
CA LYS A 294 10.20 12.66 13.01
C LYS A 294 9.65 13.01 11.62
N GLY A 295 8.33 13.15 11.47
CA GLY A 295 7.69 13.45 10.20
C GLY A 295 7.73 12.28 9.21
N ASP A 296 7.81 11.04 9.71
CA ASP A 296 7.79 9.85 8.84
C ASP A 296 6.34 9.52 8.42
N PHE A 297 5.87 10.27 7.43
CA PHE A 297 4.52 10.10 6.89
C PHE A 297 4.32 8.76 6.20
N SER A 298 5.39 8.14 5.69
CA SER A 298 5.35 6.82 5.07
C SER A 298 4.92 5.74 6.06
N ALA A 299 5.55 5.70 7.25
CA ALA A 299 5.23 4.74 8.30
C ALA A 299 3.86 5.00 8.92
N LEU A 300 3.50 6.26 9.14
CA LEU A 300 2.17 6.61 9.65
C LEU A 300 1.08 6.16 8.67
N LYS A 301 1.24 6.45 7.38
CA LYS A 301 0.29 6.06 6.34
C LYS A 301 0.16 4.54 6.26
N ALA A 302 1.28 3.82 6.27
CA ALA A 302 1.28 2.36 6.24
C ALA A 302 0.61 1.75 7.48
N ALA A 303 0.84 2.31 8.68
CA ALA A 303 0.18 1.85 9.91
C ALA A 303 -1.34 2.05 9.84
N VAL A 304 -1.78 3.23 9.39
CA VAL A 304 -3.19 3.57 9.18
C VAL A 304 -3.84 2.62 8.17
N LEU A 305 -3.20 2.32 7.04
CA LEU A 305 -3.68 1.35 6.06
C LEU A 305 -3.81 -0.07 6.64
N CYS A 306 -2.89 -0.51 7.51
CA CYS A 306 -3.03 -1.78 8.23
C CYS A 306 -4.32 -1.80 9.08
N LEU A 307 -4.67 -0.70 9.73
CA LEU A 307 -5.90 -0.63 10.52
C LEU A 307 -7.15 -0.69 9.63
N GLN A 308 -7.11 -0.13 8.42
CA GLN A 308 -8.21 -0.24 7.45
C GLN A 308 -8.45 -1.68 6.97
N ALA A 309 -7.40 -2.51 6.95
CA ALA A 309 -7.53 -3.93 6.59
C ALA A 309 -8.27 -4.76 7.65
N THR A 310 -8.43 -4.25 8.88
CA THR A 310 -9.28 -4.90 9.89
C THR A 310 -10.76 -4.83 9.51
N PRO A 311 -11.63 -5.73 9.98
CA PRO A 311 -13.03 -5.68 9.58
C PRO A 311 -13.72 -4.42 10.13
N ALA A 312 -14.35 -3.65 9.24
CA ALA A 312 -15.01 -2.38 9.57
C ALA A 312 -16.00 -2.50 10.74
N LEU A 313 -16.02 -1.52 11.64
CA LEU A 313 -16.93 -1.47 12.79
C LEU A 313 -18.39 -1.70 12.37
N LEU A 314 -18.85 -1.01 11.32
CA LEU A 314 -20.23 -1.11 10.83
C LEU A 314 -20.56 -2.51 10.29
N LYS A 315 -19.60 -3.18 9.64
CA LYS A 315 -19.78 -4.56 9.14
C LYS A 315 -19.85 -5.57 10.29
N GLN A 316 -19.15 -5.33 11.40
CA GLN A 316 -19.20 -6.20 12.58
C GLN A 316 -20.43 -5.95 13.45
N CYS A 317 -21.09 -4.80 13.31
CA CYS A 317 -22.28 -4.44 14.07
C CYS A 317 -23.59 -4.69 13.31
N ASN A 318 -23.56 -5.55 12.29
CA ASN A 318 -24.69 -5.88 11.42
C ASN A 318 -25.82 -6.58 12.16
N THR A 319 -25.50 -7.49 13.09
CA THR A 319 -26.49 -8.13 13.98
C THR A 319 -26.30 -7.71 15.44
N VAL A 320 -27.35 -7.82 16.25
CA VAL A 320 -27.28 -7.52 17.70
C VAL A 320 -26.30 -8.45 18.42
N ALA A 321 -26.22 -9.71 17.99
CA ALA A 321 -25.30 -10.71 18.55
C ALA A 321 -23.84 -10.42 18.20
N GLU A 322 -23.54 -10.04 16.95
CA GLU A 322 -22.18 -9.67 16.54
C GLU A 322 -21.76 -8.33 17.13
N ARG A 323 -22.68 -7.36 17.20
CA ARG A 323 -22.46 -6.06 17.86
C ARG A 323 -22.10 -6.24 19.32
N SER A 324 -22.82 -7.06 20.06
CA SER A 324 -22.53 -7.31 21.48
C SER A 324 -21.24 -8.10 21.70
N LYS A 325 -20.80 -8.90 20.72
CA LYS A 325 -19.51 -9.60 20.74
C LYS A 325 -18.34 -8.68 20.39
N TYR A 326 -18.53 -7.74 19.46
CA TYR A 326 -17.48 -6.83 19.01
C TYR A 326 -17.31 -5.62 19.94
N LEU A 327 -18.42 -5.05 20.42
CA LEU A 327 -18.40 -3.87 21.28
C LEU A 327 -17.79 -4.22 22.65
N GLY A 328 -16.65 -3.61 22.98
CA GLY A 328 -15.87 -3.94 24.18
C GLY A 328 -14.93 -5.13 24.02
N SER A 329 -14.77 -5.67 22.80
CA SER A 329 -13.76 -6.68 22.52
C SER A 329 -12.34 -6.10 22.65
N ALA A 330 -11.36 -6.95 22.94
CA ALA A 330 -9.96 -6.55 23.03
C ALA A 330 -9.45 -5.92 21.70
N LEU A 331 -9.92 -6.44 20.56
CA LEU A 331 -9.61 -5.89 19.24
C LEU A 331 -10.16 -4.47 19.07
N GLN A 332 -11.43 -4.24 19.41
CA GLN A 332 -12.00 -2.89 19.31
C GLN A 332 -11.29 -1.91 20.24
N VAL A 333 -11.00 -2.32 21.48
CA VAL A 333 -10.27 -1.48 22.43
C VAL A 333 -8.89 -1.10 21.88
N ALA A 334 -8.12 -2.08 21.39
CA ALA A 334 -6.82 -1.83 20.76
C ALA A 334 -6.95 -0.84 19.59
N LEU A 335 -7.91 -1.03 18.68
CA LEU A 335 -8.15 -0.09 17.57
C LEU A 335 -8.45 1.34 18.04
N LEU A 336 -9.21 1.49 19.13
CA LEU A 336 -9.53 2.81 19.67
C LEU A 336 -8.32 3.53 20.28
N GLU A 337 -7.27 2.81 20.69
CA GLU A 337 -6.01 3.40 21.16
C GLU A 337 -5.28 4.18 20.05
N ALA A 338 -5.58 3.93 18.76
CA ALA A 338 -5.06 4.71 17.64
C ALA A 338 -5.67 6.12 17.54
N THR A 339 -6.86 6.34 18.10
CA THR A 339 -7.65 7.58 17.92
C THR A 339 -6.90 8.86 18.31
N PRO A 340 -6.18 8.94 19.44
CA PRO A 340 -5.46 10.15 19.83
C PRO A 340 -4.38 10.53 18.81
N VAL A 341 -3.65 9.55 18.29
CA VAL A 341 -2.57 9.79 17.33
C VAL A 341 -3.14 10.16 15.96
N ILE A 342 -4.20 9.49 15.52
CA ILE A 342 -4.97 9.87 14.33
C ILE A 342 -5.45 11.33 14.46
N THR A 343 -5.97 11.73 15.61
CA THR A 343 -6.40 13.11 15.87
C THR A 343 -5.25 14.10 15.73
N GLN A 344 -4.04 13.77 16.23
CA GLN A 344 -2.85 14.60 16.06
C GLN A 344 -2.38 14.68 14.60
N ILE A 345 -2.47 13.57 13.85
CA ILE A 345 -2.22 13.56 12.40
C ILE A 345 -3.18 14.54 11.71
N LEU A 346 -4.48 14.46 11.99
CA LEU A 346 -5.49 15.34 11.39
C LEU A 346 -5.32 16.82 11.78
N LEU A 347 -4.81 17.12 12.97
CA LEU A 347 -4.50 18.49 13.38
C LEU A 347 -3.31 19.07 12.60
N GLY A 348 -2.35 18.24 12.18
CA GLY A 348 -1.18 18.67 11.41
C GLY A 348 -0.25 19.65 12.15
N THR A 349 -0.39 19.79 13.48
CA THR A 349 0.36 20.77 14.29
C THR A 349 1.84 20.46 14.42
N VAL A 350 2.22 19.21 14.17
CA VAL A 350 3.60 18.73 14.20
C VAL A 350 4.28 18.92 12.83
N CYS A 351 3.49 19.18 11.78
CA CYS A 351 4.00 19.39 10.43
C CYS A 351 4.57 20.81 10.29
N GLY A 352 5.78 20.93 9.74
CA GLY A 352 6.33 22.24 9.36
C GLY A 352 5.45 22.94 8.32
N ASP A 353 5.46 24.27 8.32
CA ASP A 353 4.65 25.10 7.41
C ASP A 353 5.33 25.28 6.05
N SER A 354 5.65 24.16 5.40
CA SER A 354 6.15 24.10 4.04
C SER A 354 5.09 23.52 3.10
N GLU A 355 5.07 23.99 1.84
CA GLU A 355 4.19 23.44 0.82
C GLU A 355 4.45 21.95 0.58
N ALA A 356 5.72 21.52 0.51
CA ALA A 356 6.07 20.12 0.27
C ALA A 356 5.53 19.19 1.37
N ILE A 357 5.77 19.56 2.64
CA ILE A 357 5.27 18.82 3.81
C ILE A 357 3.74 18.80 3.81
N THR A 358 3.09 19.91 3.45
CA THR A 358 1.63 20.02 3.41
C THR A 358 1.03 19.11 2.34
N ARG A 359 1.67 19.00 1.17
CA ARG A 359 1.24 18.09 0.10
C ARG A 359 1.33 16.63 0.53
N GLU A 360 2.43 16.21 1.15
CA GLU A 360 2.55 14.83 1.64
C GLU A 360 1.57 14.53 2.77
N TRP A 361 1.36 15.52 3.66
CA TRP A 361 0.39 15.44 4.73
C TRP A 361 -1.05 15.24 4.22
N PHE A 362 -1.44 15.81 3.07
CA PHE A 362 -2.77 15.56 2.50
C PHE A 362 -3.02 14.06 2.28
N SER A 363 -2.03 13.36 1.71
CA SER A 363 -2.14 11.93 1.44
C SER A 363 -2.23 11.08 2.71
N LEU A 364 -1.56 11.51 3.79
CA LEU A 364 -1.65 10.86 5.10
C LEU A 364 -2.97 11.17 5.79
N CYS A 365 -3.41 12.44 5.74
CA CYS A 365 -4.64 12.91 6.35
C CYS A 365 -5.87 12.23 5.75
N GLU A 366 -5.89 12.01 4.43
CA GLU A 366 -6.95 11.28 3.74
C GLU A 366 -7.10 9.85 4.31
N GLU A 367 -6.01 9.08 4.37
CA GLU A 367 -6.05 7.72 4.91
C GLU A 367 -6.37 7.69 6.40
N ALA A 368 -5.86 8.66 7.17
CA ALA A 368 -6.15 8.80 8.59
C ALA A 368 -7.65 9.08 8.82
N MET A 369 -8.27 9.89 7.95
CA MET A 369 -9.70 10.17 7.99
C MET A 369 -10.51 8.91 7.67
N HIS A 370 -10.18 8.20 6.58
CA HIS A 370 -10.85 6.93 6.24
C HIS A 370 -10.78 5.93 7.39
N THR A 371 -9.62 5.82 8.03
CA THR A 371 -9.41 4.91 9.16
C THR A 371 -10.23 5.29 10.37
N LEU A 372 -10.32 6.59 10.69
CA LEU A 372 -11.15 7.08 11.79
C LEU A 372 -12.62 6.67 11.60
N PHE A 373 -13.17 6.87 10.41
CA PHE A 373 -14.54 6.46 10.07
C PHE A 373 -14.74 4.94 9.99
N HIS A 374 -13.66 4.19 9.76
CA HIS A 374 -13.68 2.73 9.71
C HIS A 374 -13.71 2.07 11.09
N ILE A 375 -12.97 2.64 12.07
CA ILE A 375 -12.75 2.01 13.38
C ILE A 375 -13.55 2.64 14.53
N HIS A 376 -13.84 3.95 14.47
CA HIS A 376 -14.36 4.69 15.61
C HIS A 376 -15.91 4.73 15.63
N PRO A 377 -16.58 4.59 16.80
CA PRO A 377 -18.04 4.58 16.89
C PRO A 377 -18.72 5.93 16.72
N ALA A 378 -18.00 7.03 16.96
CA ALA A 378 -18.50 8.39 16.80
C ALA A 378 -17.43 9.28 16.13
N PRO A 379 -17.09 9.02 14.85
CA PRO A 379 -16.02 9.74 14.14
C PRO A 379 -16.38 11.22 13.93
N ASP A 380 -17.66 11.52 13.72
CA ASP A 380 -18.27 12.85 13.62
C ASP A 380 -17.89 13.79 14.78
N ARG A 381 -17.89 13.26 16.01
CA ARG A 381 -17.53 14.03 17.21
C ARG A 381 -16.05 14.35 17.26
N VAL A 382 -15.21 13.38 16.91
CA VAL A 382 -13.75 13.54 16.89
C VAL A 382 -13.37 14.60 15.87
N VAL A 383 -13.90 14.50 14.65
CA VAL A 383 -13.59 15.45 13.58
C VAL A 383 -14.13 16.85 13.88
N SER A 384 -15.29 16.97 14.51
CA SER A 384 -15.81 18.26 14.98
C SER A 384 -14.85 18.95 15.95
N LEU A 385 -14.23 18.21 16.86
CA LEU A 385 -13.22 18.74 17.78
C LEU A 385 -11.95 19.16 17.02
N VAL A 386 -11.48 18.35 16.07
CA VAL A 386 -10.31 18.69 15.22
C VAL A 386 -10.55 20.03 14.50
N LEU A 387 -11.67 20.17 13.80
CA LEU A 387 -12.01 21.38 13.04
C LEU A 387 -12.09 22.62 13.94
N GLN A 388 -12.68 22.50 15.14
CA GLN A 388 -12.74 23.59 16.11
C GLN A 388 -11.34 24.04 16.56
N HIS A 389 -10.44 23.09 16.81
CA HIS A 389 -9.05 23.41 17.19
C HIS A 389 -8.29 24.06 16.03
N MET A 390 -8.40 23.51 14.81
CA MET A 390 -7.75 24.10 13.63
C MET A 390 -8.23 25.53 13.38
N TYR A 391 -9.54 25.78 13.48
CA TYR A 391 -10.10 27.13 13.34
C TYR A 391 -9.60 28.09 14.42
N ALA A 392 -9.61 27.67 15.70
CA ALA A 392 -9.12 28.49 16.80
C ALA A 392 -7.63 28.84 16.68
N HIS A 393 -6.81 27.90 16.18
CA HIS A 393 -5.40 28.14 15.89
C HIS A 393 -5.18 29.19 14.79
N LEU A 394 -6.01 29.17 13.74
CA LEU A 394 -5.94 30.18 12.67
C LEU A 394 -6.43 31.56 13.14
N ASP A 395 -7.48 31.61 13.94
CA ASP A 395 -8.04 32.87 14.45
C ASP A 395 -7.10 33.58 15.44
N THR A 396 -6.44 32.81 16.31
CA THR A 396 -5.39 33.32 17.20
C THR A 396 -4.17 33.81 16.43
N ALA A 397 -3.75 33.09 15.38
CA ALA A 397 -2.67 33.53 14.51
C ALA A 397 -3.00 34.86 13.81
N ASN A 398 -4.23 35.01 13.29
CA ASN A 398 -4.70 36.24 12.63
C ASN A 398 -4.89 37.42 13.60
N SER A 399 -5.29 37.16 14.85
CA SER A 399 -5.43 38.23 15.85
C SER A 399 -4.07 38.77 16.31
N SER A 400 -3.04 37.91 16.37
CA SER A 400 -1.68 38.29 16.78
C SER A 400 -0.94 39.16 15.75
N THR A 401 -1.31 39.07 14.46
CA THR A 401 -0.73 39.89 13.39
C THR A 401 -1.30 41.30 13.35
N LEU A 402 -2.57 41.49 13.74
CA LEU A 402 -3.18 42.81 13.82
C LEU A 402 -2.63 43.64 14.99
N SER A 403 -2.30 43.02 16.13
CA SER A 403 -1.81 43.72 17.32
C SER A 403 -0.32 44.11 17.28
N ASN A 404 0.48 43.49 16.41
CA ASN A 404 1.94 43.67 16.35
C ASN A 404 2.41 44.41 15.07
N SER A 405 1.56 45.23 14.47
CA SER A 405 1.89 46.03 13.27
C SER A 405 2.79 47.25 13.54
N ALA A 406 3.76 47.10 14.46
CA ALA A 406 4.87 48.02 14.64
C ALA A 406 6.18 47.22 14.53
N GLU A 407 6.83 47.37 13.37
CA GLU A 407 8.24 47.06 13.11
C GLU A 407 8.65 45.58 13.21
N ASP A 408 8.58 44.82 12.09
CA ASP A 408 9.68 43.93 11.67
C ASP A 408 9.46 43.27 10.28
N ASN A 409 10.53 43.27 9.48
CA ASN A 409 10.58 42.95 8.05
C ASN A 409 10.65 41.43 7.72
N SER A 410 9.82 40.59 8.35
CA SER A 410 9.84 39.11 8.20
C SER A 410 8.59 38.51 7.52
N GLY A 411 7.85 39.32 6.75
CA GLY A 411 6.48 39.04 6.26
C GLY A 411 6.25 37.85 5.31
N ALA A 412 7.29 37.21 4.78
CA ALA A 412 7.11 36.04 3.88
C ALA A 412 6.71 34.77 4.65
N SER A 413 7.43 34.47 5.75
CA SER A 413 7.22 33.23 6.52
C SER A 413 5.91 33.19 7.30
N SER A 414 5.39 34.34 7.76
CA SER A 414 4.11 34.40 8.46
C SER A 414 2.91 34.26 7.52
N SER A 415 3.04 34.74 6.28
CA SER A 415 2.01 34.61 5.25
C SER A 415 1.90 33.16 4.77
N GLU A 416 3.03 32.49 4.53
CA GLU A 416 3.07 31.06 4.17
C GLU A 416 2.47 30.15 5.25
N ARG A 417 2.72 30.45 6.54
CA ARG A 417 2.11 29.74 7.67
C ARG A 417 0.58 29.83 7.65
N SER A 418 0.04 31.01 7.37
CA SER A 418 -1.41 31.22 7.27
C SER A 418 -1.98 30.45 6.07
N VAL A 419 -1.32 30.47 4.91
CA VAL A 419 -1.77 29.76 3.71
C VAL A 419 -1.77 28.24 3.90
N CYS A 420 -0.69 27.67 4.45
CA CYS A 420 -0.62 26.23 4.73
C CYS A 420 -1.68 25.81 5.76
N GLY A 421 -1.86 26.59 6.83
CA GLY A 421 -2.88 26.31 7.84
C GLY A 421 -4.30 26.38 7.29
N ILE A 422 -4.61 27.36 6.44
CA ILE A 422 -5.91 27.46 5.76
C ILE A 422 -6.11 26.30 4.79
N ALA A 423 -5.09 25.93 4.02
CA ALA A 423 -5.15 24.80 3.10
C ALA A 423 -5.43 23.48 3.84
N ARG A 424 -4.77 23.24 4.98
CA ARG A 424 -5.04 22.09 5.84
C ARG A 424 -6.47 22.11 6.38
N LEU A 425 -6.95 23.25 6.89
CA LEU A 425 -8.33 23.37 7.38
C LEU A 425 -9.35 23.03 6.28
N LEU A 426 -9.20 23.63 5.09
CA LEU A 426 -10.11 23.39 3.97
C LEU A 426 -10.07 21.94 3.51
N PHE A 427 -8.88 21.32 3.51
CA PHE A 427 -8.73 19.90 3.20
C PHE A 427 -9.46 19.00 4.20
N VAL A 428 -9.24 19.20 5.51
CA VAL A 428 -9.97 18.43 6.56
C VAL A 428 -11.47 18.64 6.43
N LEU A 429 -11.93 19.86 6.21
CA LEU A 429 -13.34 20.17 6.05
C LEU A 429 -13.96 19.44 4.84
N GLY A 430 -13.26 19.45 3.71
CA GLY A 430 -13.66 18.71 2.50
C GLY A 430 -13.72 17.21 2.74
N GLN A 431 -12.66 16.63 3.30
CA GLN A 431 -12.60 15.20 3.62
C GLN A 431 -13.65 14.78 4.65
N THR A 432 -13.93 15.62 5.64
CA THR A 432 -15.01 15.40 6.62
C THR A 432 -16.36 15.27 5.94
N SER A 433 -16.63 16.13 4.95
CA SER A 433 -17.89 16.15 4.21
C SER A 433 -18.06 14.85 3.42
N LEU A 434 -17.03 14.43 2.70
CA LEU A 434 -17.02 13.19 1.91
C LEU A 434 -17.16 11.94 2.80
N CYS A 435 -16.35 11.84 3.86
CA CYS A 435 -16.38 10.69 4.76
C CYS A 435 -17.70 10.60 5.52
N SER A 436 -18.26 11.73 5.96
CA SER A 436 -19.56 11.77 6.63
C SER A 436 -20.68 11.29 5.69
N LEU A 437 -20.66 11.71 4.42
CA LEU A 437 -21.62 11.27 3.42
C LEU A 437 -21.55 9.74 3.25
N VAL A 438 -20.37 9.19 2.95
CA VAL A 438 -20.19 7.73 2.78
C VAL A 438 -20.59 6.97 4.04
N TYR A 439 -20.20 7.46 5.23
CA TYR A 439 -20.55 6.84 6.50
C TYR A 439 -22.06 6.79 6.73
N THR A 440 -22.77 7.86 6.41
CA THR A 440 -24.24 7.88 6.55
C THR A 440 -24.95 6.94 5.58
N GLU A 441 -24.46 6.81 4.34
CA GLU A 441 -24.98 5.82 3.39
C GLU A 441 -24.76 4.39 3.91
N LEU A 442 -23.59 4.12 4.51
CA LEU A 442 -23.29 2.84 5.14
C LEU A 442 -24.22 2.56 6.32
N VAL A 443 -24.41 3.52 7.23
CA VAL A 443 -25.33 3.41 8.37
C VAL A 443 -26.77 3.19 7.88
N ALA A 444 -27.20 3.93 6.85
CA ALA A 444 -28.51 3.78 6.22
C ALA A 444 -28.69 2.40 5.59
N SER A 445 -27.68 1.88 4.89
CA SER A 445 -27.69 0.54 4.30
C SER A 445 -27.81 -0.55 5.38
N VAL A 446 -27.09 -0.41 6.49
CA VAL A 446 -27.20 -1.31 7.64
C VAL A 446 -28.60 -1.23 8.27
N ALA A 447 -29.14 -0.03 8.42
CA ALA A 447 -30.49 0.18 8.96
C ALA A 447 -31.60 -0.38 8.05
N LYS A 448 -31.49 -0.22 6.73
CA LYS A 448 -32.44 -0.79 5.73
C LYS A 448 -32.46 -2.32 5.76
N LYS A 449 -31.31 -2.97 6.01
CA LYS A 449 -31.23 -4.45 6.11
C LYS A 449 -31.95 -5.02 7.33
N TYR A 450 -32.18 -4.22 8.36
CA TYR A 450 -32.82 -4.65 9.60
C TYR A 450 -33.83 -3.60 10.08
N PRO A 451 -35.02 -3.51 9.45
CA PRO A 451 -36.10 -2.73 10.03
C PRO A 451 -36.40 -3.27 11.42
N VAL A 452 -36.48 -2.39 12.41
CA VAL A 452 -36.75 -2.73 13.80
C VAL A 452 -38.16 -3.33 13.90
N LYS A 453 -38.28 -4.64 13.67
CA LYS A 453 -39.54 -5.38 13.88
C LYS A 453 -39.78 -5.75 15.35
N ASP A 454 -38.87 -5.39 16.26
CA ASP A 454 -38.89 -5.81 17.67
C ASP A 454 -38.91 -4.64 18.67
N ALA A 455 -39.67 -3.56 18.41
CA ALA A 455 -39.95 -2.54 19.43
C ALA A 455 -41.35 -2.66 20.08
N ASP A 456 -42.34 -3.25 19.40
CA ASP A 456 -43.75 -3.22 19.85
C ASP A 456 -44.35 -4.56 20.32
N ALA A 457 -43.54 -5.61 20.52
CA ALA A 457 -44.03 -6.90 21.02
C ALA A 457 -43.93 -7.07 22.56
N SER A 458 -43.39 -6.10 23.30
CA SER A 458 -43.24 -6.19 24.78
C SER A 458 -44.21 -5.32 25.59
N GLY A 459 -45.16 -4.65 24.93
CA GLY A 459 -46.08 -3.67 25.53
C GLY A 459 -47.55 -4.06 25.58
N LYS A 460 -47.92 -5.32 25.81
CA LYS A 460 -49.33 -5.68 26.15
C LYS A 460 -49.40 -6.33 27.52
N THR A 461 -49.47 -5.48 28.54
CA THR A 461 -49.91 -5.85 29.88
C THR A 461 -51.44 -6.01 29.92
N GLY A 462 -51.89 -7.15 30.45
CA GLY A 462 -53.12 -7.28 31.25
C GLY A 462 -54.48 -7.02 30.59
N GLY A 463 -55.16 -8.09 30.20
CA GLY A 463 -56.59 -8.07 29.87
C GLY A 463 -57.19 -9.48 29.86
N ASP A 464 -57.36 -10.07 31.04
CA ASP A 464 -58.04 -11.36 31.24
C ASP A 464 -59.55 -11.23 30.96
N SER A 465 -60.10 -12.08 30.08
CA SER A 465 -61.49 -12.57 30.12
C SER A 465 -61.73 -13.71 29.12
N LYS A 466 -61.30 -14.90 29.51
CA LYS A 466 -62.05 -16.17 29.47
C LYS A 466 -63.33 -16.23 28.58
N LYS A 467 -63.31 -17.03 27.51
CA LYS A 467 -64.48 -17.85 27.12
C LYS A 467 -64.09 -19.17 26.43
N LYS A 468 -64.26 -20.23 27.24
CA LYS A 468 -64.55 -21.65 26.96
C LYS A 468 -64.38 -22.17 25.53
N GLY A 469 -63.58 -23.24 25.43
CA GLY A 469 -63.59 -24.14 24.29
C GLY A 469 -64.79 -25.09 24.25
N SER A 470 -64.96 -25.69 23.07
CA SER A 470 -65.55 -27.01 22.89
C SER A 470 -64.97 -27.64 21.61
N LYS A 471 -64.33 -28.80 21.76
CA LYS A 471 -63.96 -29.71 20.67
C LYS A 471 -65.20 -30.42 20.10
N ALA A 472 -65.28 -30.58 18.79
CA ALA A 472 -65.81 -31.76 18.05
C ALA A 472 -65.47 -31.55 16.57
N SER A 473 -64.59 -32.35 15.95
CA SER A 473 -64.85 -33.66 15.32
C SER A 473 -65.03 -33.55 13.80
N ALA A 474 -64.27 -34.37 13.09
CA ALA A 474 -64.21 -34.50 11.63
C ALA A 474 -65.54 -34.95 10.97
N ALA A 475 -65.74 -34.57 9.71
CA ALA A 475 -66.04 -35.47 8.57
C ALA A 475 -66.33 -34.68 7.28
N ALA A 476 -65.93 -35.28 6.16
CA ALA A 476 -65.97 -34.79 4.78
C ALA A 476 -67.38 -34.50 4.21
N LYS A 477 -67.46 -33.58 3.24
CA LYS A 477 -67.96 -33.85 1.88
C LYS A 477 -67.85 -32.64 0.94
N SER A 478 -67.68 -32.98 -0.32
CA SER A 478 -67.47 -32.15 -1.51
C SER A 478 -68.60 -31.15 -1.81
N SER A 479 -68.22 -30.00 -2.36
CA SER A 479 -68.83 -29.48 -3.59
C SER A 479 -67.97 -28.35 -4.16
N THR A 480 -67.54 -28.57 -5.40
CA THR A 480 -66.88 -27.62 -6.28
C THR A 480 -67.77 -26.39 -6.49
N THR A 481 -67.29 -25.23 -6.04
CA THR A 481 -67.78 -23.92 -6.50
C THR A 481 -66.55 -23.08 -6.73
N PHE A 482 -66.23 -22.84 -8.01
CA PHE A 482 -65.33 -21.77 -8.40
C PHE A 482 -65.99 -20.45 -8.00
N LYS A 483 -65.53 -19.87 -6.88
CA LYS A 483 -65.67 -18.45 -6.60
C LYS A 483 -64.25 -17.91 -6.68
N GLU A 484 -64.03 -17.02 -7.63
CA GLU A 484 -62.83 -16.18 -7.68
C GLU A 484 -62.73 -15.47 -6.32
N ASP A 485 -61.61 -15.69 -5.64
CA ASP A 485 -61.36 -15.16 -4.30
C ASP A 485 -60.89 -13.71 -4.43
N GLU A 486 -61.81 -12.82 -4.82
CA GLU A 486 -61.55 -11.37 -4.86
C GLU A 486 -61.18 -10.86 -3.45
N GLY A 487 -61.62 -11.54 -2.39
CA GLY A 487 -61.31 -11.18 -1.00
C GLY A 487 -59.87 -11.53 -0.56
N GLU A 488 -59.29 -12.63 -1.04
CA GLU A 488 -57.86 -12.93 -0.79
C GLU A 488 -56.93 -12.02 -1.59
N VAL A 489 -57.31 -11.63 -2.82
CA VAL A 489 -56.51 -10.70 -3.63
C VAL A 489 -56.57 -9.28 -3.06
N ASP A 490 -57.76 -8.80 -2.64
CA ASP A 490 -57.91 -7.50 -1.97
C ASP A 490 -57.15 -7.44 -0.64
N ALA A 491 -57.17 -8.52 0.15
CA ALA A 491 -56.40 -8.60 1.40
C ALA A 491 -54.88 -8.64 1.15
N MET A 492 -54.44 -9.30 0.08
CA MET A 492 -53.03 -9.33 -0.32
C MET A 492 -52.56 -7.99 -0.89
N GLU A 493 -53.41 -7.28 -1.65
CA GLU A 493 -53.15 -5.92 -2.13
C GLU A 493 -53.14 -4.91 -0.98
N GLU A 494 -54.03 -5.05 0.01
CA GLU A 494 -54.06 -4.21 1.22
C GLU A 494 -52.83 -4.47 2.09
N GLU A 495 -52.40 -5.73 2.25
CA GLU A 495 -51.17 -6.09 2.98
C GLU A 495 -49.91 -5.58 2.24
N MET A 496 -49.88 -5.70 0.91
CA MET A 496 -48.78 -5.19 0.08
C MET A 496 -48.75 -3.65 0.07
N GLY A 497 -49.91 -3.00 0.06
CA GLY A 497 -50.06 -1.54 0.18
C GLY A 497 -49.63 -1.02 1.55
N ALA A 498 -49.97 -1.75 2.63
CA ALA A 498 -49.52 -1.43 3.99
C ALA A 498 -48.00 -1.64 4.16
N ALA A 499 -47.43 -2.69 3.55
CA ALA A 499 -45.99 -2.91 3.52
C ALA A 499 -45.26 -1.81 2.74
N ALA A 500 -45.78 -1.42 1.57
CA ALA A 500 -45.22 -0.32 0.77
C ALA A 500 -45.33 1.03 1.49
N ALA A 501 -46.42 1.28 2.21
CA ALA A 501 -46.59 2.49 3.02
C ALA A 501 -45.62 2.52 4.21
N ALA A 502 -45.44 1.40 4.90
CA ALA A 502 -44.48 1.28 6.00
C ALA A 502 -43.03 1.47 5.51
N ASP A 503 -42.68 0.90 4.35
CA ASP A 503 -41.37 1.09 3.73
C ASP A 503 -41.16 2.56 3.30
N ALA A 504 -42.18 3.22 2.75
CA ALA A 504 -42.12 4.64 2.37
C ALA A 504 -42.00 5.58 3.58
N ASP A 505 -42.73 5.29 4.67
CA ASP A 505 -42.62 6.04 5.92
C ASP A 505 -41.25 5.82 6.58
N GLN A 506 -40.70 4.61 6.50
CA GLN A 506 -39.36 4.31 6.99
C GLN A 506 -38.28 5.01 6.15
N GLU A 507 -38.43 5.07 4.82
CA GLU A 507 -37.53 5.82 3.95
C GLU A 507 -37.63 7.33 4.20
N ARG A 508 -38.84 7.86 4.47
CA ARG A 508 -39.03 9.25 4.87
C ARG A 508 -38.37 9.56 6.22
N LEU A 509 -38.53 8.69 7.22
CA LEU A 509 -37.89 8.83 8.53
C LEU A 509 -36.36 8.76 8.41
N LEU A 510 -35.85 7.83 7.61
CA LEU A 510 -34.43 7.72 7.29
C LEU A 510 -33.91 9.01 6.65
N ASN A 511 -34.60 9.53 5.63
CA ASN A 511 -34.23 10.79 4.98
C ASN A 511 -34.29 11.98 5.95
N GLN A 512 -35.25 12.00 6.86
CA GLN A 512 -35.38 13.05 7.88
C GLN A 512 -34.27 12.98 8.94
N VAL A 513 -33.85 11.77 9.35
CA VAL A 513 -32.72 11.55 10.26
C VAL A 513 -31.40 11.88 9.56
N ILE A 514 -31.23 11.48 8.31
CA ILE A 514 -30.09 11.85 7.45
C ILE A 514 -30.02 13.38 7.37
N GLU A 515 -31.10 14.06 7.00
CA GLU A 515 -31.14 15.53 6.90
C GLU A 515 -30.84 16.21 8.25
N GLN A 516 -31.42 15.73 9.36
CA GLN A 516 -31.19 16.34 10.68
C GLN A 516 -29.79 16.09 11.25
N GLU A 517 -29.23 14.88 11.07
CA GLU A 517 -27.91 14.51 11.61
C GLU A 517 -26.76 14.99 10.69
N LEU A 518 -26.91 14.97 9.35
CA LEU A 518 -25.89 15.47 8.41
C LEU A 518 -25.93 16.97 8.14
N VAL A 519 -27.09 17.61 8.16
CA VAL A 519 -27.22 19.01 7.69
C VAL A 519 -27.41 19.98 8.83
N LEU A 520 -27.91 19.55 9.99
CA LEU A 520 -28.28 20.48 11.07
C LEU A 520 -27.51 20.27 12.37
N ARG A 521 -27.13 19.03 12.72
CA ARG A 521 -26.47 18.72 14.01
C ARG A 521 -24.96 18.59 13.96
N ASN A 522 -24.38 18.28 12.81
CA ASN A 522 -22.92 18.24 12.66
C ASN A 522 -22.34 19.66 12.46
N LEU A 523 -21.01 19.80 12.60
CA LEU A 523 -20.34 21.09 12.44
C LEU A 523 -20.51 21.68 11.02
N LEU A 524 -20.67 20.83 10.00
CA LEU A 524 -20.87 21.20 8.60
C LEU A 524 -22.18 21.96 8.39
N GLY A 525 -23.24 21.59 9.10
CA GLY A 525 -24.51 22.32 9.13
C GLY A 525 -24.40 23.75 9.68
N LYS A 526 -23.44 23.98 10.58
CA LYS A 526 -23.12 25.32 11.11
C LYS A 526 -22.22 26.13 10.17
N PHE A 527 -21.61 25.50 9.17
CA PHE A 527 -20.88 26.12 8.08
C PHE A 527 -21.78 26.50 6.89
N LEU A 528 -23.11 26.50 7.07
CA LEU A 528 -24.00 27.25 6.16
C LEU A 528 -23.44 28.68 6.02
N PRO A 529 -23.45 29.27 4.81
CA PRO A 529 -23.02 30.65 4.65
C PRO A 529 -23.82 31.51 5.62
N LEU A 530 -23.10 32.17 6.54
CA LEU A 530 -23.63 33.19 7.44
C LEU A 530 -24.46 34.14 6.58
N HIS A 531 -25.78 34.05 6.68
CA HIS A 531 -26.70 34.93 5.99
C HIS A 531 -27.62 35.64 6.98
#